data_AF-A0A2P5EFT4-F1
#
_entry.id   AF-A0A2P5EFT4-F1
#
_cell.length_a   1.000
_cell.length_b   1.000
_cell.length_c   1.000
_cell.angle_alpha   90.00
_cell.angle_beta   90.00
_cell.angle_gamma   90.00
#
_symmetry.space_group_name_H-M   'P 1'
#
loop_
_entity.id
_entity.type
_entity.pdbx_description
1 polymer ?
#
loop_
_entity_poly.entity_id
_entity_poly.type
_entity_poly.pdbx_seq_one_letter_code
_entity_poly.pdbx_strand_id
1 'polypeptide(L)'
;MGILVPTTSSYVHLLEILYEALGLKPESHTLQIRYIFELGISPVNIVRDRSLEVYFELKKNEDKTNFSLCFDIIREPMTTLDSEEANPDPVEVRGHDFMTSAFVGDCGSGGLEDIS
;
A
#
# COMPACT_ATOMS: atom_id res chain seq x y z
N MET A 1 21.04 6.11 -15.61
CA MET A 1 20.16 7.29 -15.54
C MET A 1 19.21 7.06 -14.39
N GLY A 2 19.15 7.97 -13.41
CA GLY A 2 18.29 7.84 -12.23
C GLY A 2 17.21 8.92 -12.24
N ILE A 3 16.06 8.63 -11.63
CA ILE A 3 14.95 9.58 -11.49
C ILE A 3 14.92 10.03 -10.03
N LEU A 4 14.88 11.34 -9.79
CA LEU A 4 14.69 11.89 -8.45
C LEU A 4 13.20 12.09 -8.20
N VAL A 5 12.71 11.53 -7.10
CA VAL A 5 11.32 11.68 -6.65
C VAL A 5 11.34 12.37 -5.28
N PRO A 6 10.65 13.50 -5.10
CA PRO A 6 10.47 14.11 -3.79
C PRO A 6 9.79 13.14 -2.81
N THR A 7 10.26 13.08 -1.56
CA THR A 7 9.63 12.23 -0.52
C THR A 7 8.29 12.77 -0.02
N THR A 8 7.88 13.95 -0.51
CA THR A 8 6.59 14.59 -0.25
C THR A 8 5.64 14.47 -1.44
N SER A 9 6.00 13.69 -2.47
CA SER A 9 5.16 13.48 -3.64
C SER A 9 3.89 12.71 -3.29
N SER A 10 2.77 13.12 -3.88
CA SER A 10 1.57 12.27 -3.96
C SER A 10 1.80 11.11 -4.93
N TYR A 11 0.93 10.11 -4.86
CA TYR A 11 0.91 8.98 -5.78
C TYR A 11 0.69 9.43 -7.23
N VAL A 12 -0.20 10.41 -7.44
CA VAL A 12 -0.44 11.00 -8.77
C VAL A 12 0.85 11.65 -9.29
N HIS A 13 1.52 12.44 -8.45
CA HIS A 13 2.76 13.11 -8.88
C HIS A 13 3.91 12.12 -9.15
N LEU A 14 4.00 11.04 -8.35
CA LEU A 14 4.91 9.93 -8.64
C LEU A 14 4.61 9.31 -10.00
N LEU A 15 3.33 9.06 -10.32
CA LEU A 15 2.94 8.51 -11.62
C LEU A 15 3.31 9.46 -12.77
N GLU A 16 3.04 10.75 -12.64
CA GLU A 16 3.43 11.76 -13.64
C GLU A 16 4.93 11.69 -13.96
N ILE A 17 5.78 11.70 -12.93
CA ILE A 17 7.23 11.58 -13.06
C ILE A 17 7.62 10.28 -13.79
N LEU A 18 6.99 9.16 -13.43
CA LEU A 18 7.31 7.87 -14.02
C LEU A 18 6.83 7.77 -15.47
N TYR A 19 5.63 8.25 -15.80
CA TYR A 19 5.13 8.29 -17.18
C TYR A 19 6.03 9.16 -18.06
N GLU A 20 6.43 10.35 -17.59
CA GLU A 20 7.34 11.23 -18.30
C GLU A 20 8.70 10.56 -18.53
N ALA A 21 9.31 10.01 -17.48
CA ALA A 21 10.62 9.39 -17.57
C ALA A 21 10.66 8.14 -18.45
N LEU A 22 9.54 7.42 -18.55
CA LEU A 22 9.40 6.22 -19.39
C LEU A 22 8.90 6.53 -20.82
N GLY A 23 8.50 7.78 -21.10
CA GLY A 23 7.86 8.14 -22.38
C GLY A 23 6.53 7.43 -22.61
N LEU A 24 5.84 7.09 -21.52
CA LEU A 24 4.56 6.38 -21.54
C LEU A 24 3.39 7.36 -21.35
N LYS A 25 2.19 6.84 -21.60
CA LYS A 25 0.96 7.61 -21.58
C LYS A 25 -0.13 6.85 -20.80
N PRO A 26 -0.78 7.47 -19.80
CA PRO A 26 -1.80 6.81 -19.00
C PRO A 26 -3.01 6.36 -19.83
N GLU A 27 -3.25 6.95 -21.01
CA GLU A 27 -4.32 6.57 -21.92
C GLU A 27 -4.08 5.23 -22.64
N SER A 28 -2.88 4.66 -22.49
CA SER A 28 -2.48 3.43 -23.20
C SER A 28 -1.73 2.43 -22.32
N HIS A 29 -1.25 2.88 -21.17
CA HIS A 29 -0.46 2.08 -20.25
C HIS A 29 -0.91 2.33 -18.82
N THR A 30 -0.85 1.28 -18.02
CA THR A 30 -1.03 1.32 -16.59
C THR A 30 0.29 0.94 -15.93
N LEU A 31 0.75 1.79 -15.01
CA LEU A 31 1.90 1.50 -14.16
C LEU A 31 1.41 0.92 -12.83
N GLN A 32 1.75 -0.35 -12.57
CA GLN A 32 1.53 -0.95 -11.25
C GLN A 32 2.81 -0.83 -10.42
N ILE A 33 2.78 -0.02 -9.37
CA ILE A 33 3.95 0.26 -8.54
C ILE A 33 3.95 -0.67 -7.32
N ARG A 34 5.10 -1.25 -7.01
CA ARG A 34 5.31 -2.17 -5.88
C ARG A 34 6.65 -1.91 -5.21
N TYR A 35 6.76 -2.27 -3.95
CA TYR A 35 8.07 -2.38 -3.30
C TYR A 35 8.31 -3.80 -2.80
N ILE A 36 9.57 -4.23 -2.87
CA ILE A 36 10.00 -5.60 -2.57
C ILE A 36 10.85 -5.60 -1.30
N PHE A 37 10.64 -6.61 -0.46
CA PHE A 37 11.43 -6.91 0.73
C PHE A 37 12.41 -8.04 0.42
N GLU A 38 13.65 -7.95 0.89
CA GLU A 38 14.66 -9.01 0.70
C GLU A 38 14.35 -10.31 1.46
N LEU A 39 13.36 -10.33 2.35
CA LEU A 39 13.05 -11.45 3.24
C LEU A 39 12.02 -12.46 2.68
N GLY A 40 11.87 -12.57 1.35
CA GLY A 40 10.96 -13.54 0.72
C GLY A 40 9.46 -13.22 0.92
N ILE A 41 9.14 -11.99 1.26
CA ILE A 41 7.77 -11.49 1.39
C ILE A 41 7.26 -11.13 -0.01
N SER A 42 5.98 -11.38 -0.27
CA SER A 42 5.33 -10.92 -1.51
C SER A 42 5.52 -9.41 -1.69
N PRO A 43 5.77 -8.93 -2.93
CA PRO A 43 5.78 -7.51 -3.22
C PRO A 43 4.50 -6.83 -2.72
N VAL A 44 4.65 -5.62 -2.17
CA VAL A 44 3.52 -4.85 -1.66
C VAL A 44 3.18 -3.74 -2.65
N ASN A 45 1.90 -3.66 -3.02
CA ASN A 45 1.40 -2.68 -3.97
C ASN A 45 1.32 -1.28 -3.36
N ILE A 46 1.72 -0.28 -4.15
CA ILE A 46 1.48 1.14 -3.88
C ILE A 46 0.38 1.57 -4.84
N VAL A 47 -0.79 1.91 -4.31
CA VAL A 47 -1.99 2.21 -5.12
C VAL A 47 -2.58 3.60 -4.84
N ARG A 48 -2.08 4.29 -3.79
CA ARG A 48 -2.53 5.62 -3.34
C ARG A 48 -1.53 6.27 -2.40
N ASP A 49 -1.77 7.53 -2.06
CA ASP A 49 -0.90 8.36 -1.20
C ASP A 49 -0.54 7.68 0.11
N ARG A 50 -1.53 7.16 0.85
CA ARG A 50 -1.26 6.48 2.14
C ARG A 50 -0.30 5.28 2.01
N SER A 51 -0.39 4.50 0.92
CA SER A 51 0.55 3.40 0.69
C SER A 51 1.94 3.88 0.27
N LEU A 52 2.01 5.04 -0.39
CA LEU A 52 3.28 5.68 -0.78
C LEU A 52 3.99 6.29 0.44
N GLU A 53 3.25 6.94 1.34
CA GLU A 53 3.78 7.46 2.60
C GLU A 53 4.44 6.37 3.43
N VAL A 54 3.79 5.20 3.56
CA VAL A 54 4.38 4.04 4.24
C VAL A 54 5.71 3.66 3.60
N TYR A 55 5.80 3.61 2.27
CA TYR A 55 7.06 3.34 1.58
C TYR A 55 8.15 4.38 1.89
N PHE A 56 7.80 5.68 1.89
CA PHE A 56 8.76 6.72 2.22
C PHE A 56 9.24 6.64 3.68
N GLU A 57 8.37 6.34 4.63
CA GLU A 57 8.75 6.15 6.03
C GLU A 57 9.67 4.93 6.22
N LEU A 58 9.38 3.84 5.50
CA LEU A 58 10.27 2.67 5.49
C LEU A 58 11.66 3.03 4.96
N LYS A 59 11.73 3.83 3.90
CA LYS A 59 13.01 4.27 3.31
C LYS A 59 13.81 5.22 4.22
N LYS A 60 13.18 5.99 5.10
CA LYS A 60 13.90 6.87 6.04
C LYS A 60 14.72 6.11 7.09
N ASN A 61 14.38 4.84 7.34
CA ASN A 61 15.02 3.99 8.35
C ASN A 61 15.99 2.97 7.72
N GLU A 62 16.64 3.36 6.61
CA GLU A 62 17.36 2.51 5.64
C GLU A 62 18.51 1.65 6.22
N ASP A 63 18.93 1.89 7.47
CA ASP A 63 20.07 1.23 8.11
C ASP A 63 19.94 -0.31 8.26
N LYS A 64 18.79 -0.91 7.90
CA LYS A 64 18.52 -2.36 8.13
C LYS A 64 17.85 -3.12 6.99
N THR A 65 17.35 -2.46 5.94
CA THR A 65 16.52 -3.13 4.91
C THR A 65 16.54 -2.39 3.57
N ASN A 66 16.95 -3.07 2.49
CA ASN A 66 16.84 -2.55 1.13
C ASN A 66 15.40 -2.70 0.62
N PHE A 67 14.63 -1.62 0.54
CA PHE A 67 13.31 -1.62 -0.09
C PHE A 67 13.41 -1.16 -1.54
N SER A 68 13.51 -2.13 -2.45
CA SER A 68 13.55 -1.83 -3.89
C SER A 68 12.16 -1.45 -4.39
N LEU A 69 12.04 -0.31 -5.06
CA LEU A 69 10.84 0.07 -5.79
C LEU A 69 10.87 -0.60 -7.18
N CYS A 70 9.76 -1.20 -7.57
CA CYS A 70 9.58 -1.87 -8.85
C CYS A 70 8.23 -1.45 -9.46
N PHE A 71 8.09 -1.59 -10.77
CA PHE A 71 6.83 -1.35 -11.43
C PHE A 71 6.66 -2.27 -12.63
N ASP A 72 5.41 -2.64 -12.90
CA ASP A 72 5.01 -3.32 -14.13
C ASP A 72 4.33 -2.34 -15.07
N ILE A 73 4.56 -2.53 -16.37
CA ILE A 73 3.90 -1.79 -17.45
C ILE A 73 2.87 -2.72 -18.08
N ILE A 74 1.59 -2.39 -17.90
CA ILE A 74 0.47 -3.10 -18.50
C ILE A 74 -0.02 -2.26 -19.69
N ARG A 75 -0.23 -2.87 -20.85
CA ARG A 75 -0.68 -2.17 -22.08
C ARG A 75 -2.19 -1.95 -22.11
N GLU A 76 -2.70 -1.33 -21.05
CA GLU A 76 -4.10 -1.00 -20.88
C GLU A 76 -4.21 0.41 -20.30
N PRO A 77 -5.23 1.20 -20.68
CA PRO A 77 -5.43 2.52 -20.12
C PRO A 77 -5.60 2.45 -18.61
N MET A 78 -5.00 3.40 -17.90
CA MET A 78 -5.21 3.55 -16.48
C MET A 78 -6.66 3.99 -16.25
N THR A 79 -7.45 3.13 -15.61
CA THR A 79 -8.76 3.56 -15.10
C THR A 79 -8.51 4.60 -14.01
N THR A 80 -9.05 5.80 -14.18
CA THR A 80 -9.17 6.74 -13.05
C THR A 80 -9.89 5.97 -11.95
N LEU A 81 -9.23 5.75 -10.81
CA LEU A 81 -9.93 5.32 -9.61
C LEU A 81 -10.81 6.51 -9.25
N ASP A 82 -12.00 6.55 -9.84
CA ASP A 82 -13.02 7.53 -9.47
C ASP A 82 -13.20 7.44 -7.96
N SER A 83 -13.28 8.63 -7.36
CA SER A 83 -13.68 8.85 -5.98
C SER A 83 -14.73 7.85 -5.53
N GLU A 84 -14.65 7.46 -4.26
CA GLU A 84 -15.77 6.97 -3.49
C GLU A 84 -17.01 7.87 -3.72
N GLU A 85 -17.85 7.53 -4.69
CA GLU A 85 -19.15 8.16 -4.90
C GLU A 85 -20.16 7.07 -5.22
N ALA A 86 -20.90 6.66 -4.18
CA ALA A 86 -22.37 6.56 -4.19
C ALA A 86 -22.83 5.68 -3.01
N ASN A 87 -23.27 6.36 -1.94
CA ASN A 87 -24.38 5.98 -1.05
C ASN A 87 -24.60 4.48 -0.74
N PRO A 88 -24.33 4.00 0.49
CA PRO A 88 -25.01 2.80 0.95
C PRO A 88 -26.45 3.19 1.31
N ASP A 89 -27.40 2.91 0.43
CA ASP A 89 -28.80 2.74 0.84
C ASP A 89 -28.83 1.82 2.08
N PRO A 90 -29.66 2.09 3.11
CA PRO A 90 -29.73 1.22 4.27
C PRO A 90 -30.28 -0.14 3.84
N VAL A 91 -29.38 -1.11 3.65
CA VAL A 91 -29.74 -2.52 3.47
C VAL A 91 -30.39 -2.99 4.77
N GLU A 92 -31.68 -3.33 4.69
CA GLU A 92 -32.38 -4.03 5.77
C GLU A 92 -31.60 -5.30 6.13
N VAL A 93 -31.15 -5.35 7.39
CA VAL A 93 -30.48 -6.52 7.97
C VAL A 93 -31.50 -7.64 8.07
N ARG A 94 -31.50 -8.55 7.09
CA ARG A 94 -32.16 -9.85 7.22
C ARG A 94 -31.07 -10.90 7.41
N GLY A 95 -31.02 -11.40 8.65
CA GLY A 95 -29.92 -12.18 9.20
C GLY A 95 -29.54 -13.40 8.37
N HIS A 96 -28.24 -13.63 8.29
CA HIS A 96 -27.66 -14.95 8.10
C HIS A 96 -26.36 -15.05 8.86
N ASP A 97 -26.24 -16.16 9.59
CA ASP A 97 -25.18 -16.48 10.55
C ASP A 97 -23.82 -16.54 9.87
N PHE A 98 -22.99 -15.52 10.07
CA PHE A 98 -21.56 -15.61 9.80
C PHE A 98 -20.81 -15.66 11.11
N MET A 99 -20.33 -16.85 11.39
CA MET A 99 -19.45 -17.23 12.49
C MET A 99 -18.24 -16.29 12.57
N THR A 100 -18.29 -15.34 13.50
CA THR A 100 -17.16 -14.47 13.87
C THR A 100 -16.14 -15.29 14.65
N SER A 101 -15.06 -15.74 14.01
CA SER A 101 -13.87 -16.20 14.74
C SER A 101 -12.98 -14.99 15.07
N ALA A 102 -13.15 -14.44 16.26
CA ALA A 102 -12.19 -13.53 16.85
C ALA A 102 -11.12 -14.37 17.58
N PHE A 103 -9.86 -14.29 17.16
CA PHE A 103 -8.75 -14.73 18.00
C PHE A 103 -8.44 -13.60 18.98
N VAL A 104 -8.95 -13.74 20.21
CA VAL A 104 -8.43 -13.00 21.37
C VAL A 104 -7.25 -13.81 21.89
N GLY A 105 -6.04 -13.35 21.57
CA GLY A 105 -4.83 -13.81 22.23
C GLY A 105 -4.80 -13.23 23.64
N ASP A 106 -5.09 -14.06 24.62
CA ASP A 106 -5.06 -13.73 26.04
C ASP A 106 -3.58 -13.50 26.44
N CYS A 107 -3.18 -12.24 26.60
CA CYS A 107 -1.89 -11.90 27.18
C CYS A 107 -1.97 -12.20 28.68
N GLY A 108 -1.62 -13.43 29.03
CA GLY A 108 -1.58 -13.91 30.41
C GLY A 108 -0.76 -12.99 31.32
N SER A 109 -1.44 -12.43 32.30
CA SER A 109 -0.90 -11.74 33.45
C SER A 109 -0.13 -12.73 34.34
N GLY A 110 1.21 -12.75 34.24
CA GLY A 110 2.08 -13.18 35.33
C GLY A 110 2.68 -11.91 35.93
N GLY A 111 2.25 -11.41 37.08
CA GLY A 111 2.32 -12.12 38.35
C GLY A 111 3.60 -11.65 39.05
N LEU A 112 3.63 -10.37 39.45
CA LEU A 112 4.61 -9.86 40.41
C LEU A 112 4.22 -10.43 41.77
N GLU A 113 4.94 -11.47 42.21
CA GLU A 113 4.94 -11.91 43.59
C GLU A 113 6.22 -11.38 44.26
N ASP A 114 6.04 -10.30 45.02
CA ASP A 114 6.95 -9.88 46.08
C ASP A 114 6.88 -10.89 47.23
N ILE A 115 8.03 -11.44 47.66
CA ILE A 115 8.20 -11.94 49.02
C ILE A 115 9.63 -11.71 49.54
N SER A 116 9.68 -10.94 50.63
CA SER A 116 10.64 -10.80 51.76
C SER A 116 12.15 -10.72 51.52
#